data_AF-A0A4R1BJ82-F1
#
_entry.id   AF-A0A4R1BJ82-F1
#
_cell.length_a   1.000
_cell.length_b   1.000
_cell.length_c   1.000
_cell.angle_alpha   90.00
_cell.angle_beta   90.00
_cell.angle_gamma   90.00
#
_symmetry.space_group_name_H-M   'P 1'
#
loop_
_entity.id
_entity.type
_entity.pdbx_description
1 polymer ?
#
loop_
_entity_poly.entity_id
_entity_poly.type
_entity_poly.pdbx_seq_one_letter_code
_entity_poly.pdbx_strand_id
1 'polypeptide(L)'
;MHWPSLRGAFRVWQRDATIFKKFWKPALMPNFIEPFFYLAALGLGLGAFVREIDGQDYLQFIGPALLASNAMFAASFESTYNTFVKLRFGKVYDAIVATPVNAEDIVVGEYLWAGTRALLYGTAFTLVLAVLGLVHSWWALLLPPFLFLVGVMFSVMGTLFTSLIKSIDFYAYYFTLVVTPLFLFSGIFFPVDGFPTPVPEIAWMTPLYHAVNVTRALATGPSPEILVDVAWIVIFTAALAMLPVRLMRRRLIS
;
A
#
# COMPACT_ATOMS: atom_id res chain seq x y z
N MET A 1 6.94 27.39 7.75
CA MET A 1 6.57 25.98 7.55
C MET A 1 7.26 25.24 8.68
N HIS A 2 6.51 24.70 9.65
CA HIS A 2 7.15 23.90 10.69
C HIS A 2 7.50 22.55 10.05
N TRP A 3 8.76 22.14 10.18
CA TRP A 3 9.14 20.80 9.76
C TRP A 3 8.42 19.80 10.69
N PRO A 4 7.94 18.67 10.15
CA PRO A 4 7.33 17.65 10.98
C PRO A 4 8.33 17.20 12.05
N SER A 5 7.90 17.27 13.31
CA SER A 5 8.62 16.75 14.45
C SER A 5 8.47 15.23 14.45
N LEU A 6 9.59 14.52 14.33
CA LEU A 6 9.61 13.06 14.44
C LEU A 6 8.96 12.57 15.74
N ARG A 7 9.09 13.35 16.83
CA ARG A 7 8.44 13.04 18.11
C ARG A 7 6.92 13.16 18.01
N GLY A 8 6.42 14.22 17.36
CA GLY A 8 4.97 14.43 17.16
C GLY A 8 4.37 13.32 16.30
N ALA A 9 4.98 13.04 15.14
CA ALA A 9 4.56 11.98 14.24
C ALA A 9 4.56 10.61 14.91
N PHE A 10 5.59 10.30 15.71
CA PHE A 10 5.65 9.07 16.48
C PHE A 10 4.50 8.94 17.51
N ARG A 11 4.09 10.04 18.15
CA ARG A 11 2.95 10.03 19.09
C ARG A 11 1.62 9.76 18.38
N VAL A 12 1.42 10.31 17.19
CA VAL A 12 0.25 10.04 16.36
C VAL A 12 0.24 8.56 15.94
N TRP A 13 1.37 8.06 15.44
CA TRP A 13 1.53 6.64 15.14
C TRP A 13 1.25 5.75 16.36
N GLN A 14 1.78 6.11 17.54
CA GLN A 14 1.59 5.37 18.78
C GLN A 14 0.11 5.29 19.19
N ARG A 15 -0.65 6.39 19.00
CA ARG A 15 -2.09 6.42 19.22
C ARG A 15 -2.77 5.33 18.39
N ASP A 16 -2.50 5.32 17.08
CA ASP A 16 -3.14 4.36 16.18
C ASP A 16 -2.73 2.93 16.44
N ALA A 17 -1.45 2.69 16.71
CA ALA A 17 -0.96 1.38 17.14
C ALA A 17 -1.68 0.90 18.41
N THR A 18 -1.94 1.80 19.37
CA THR A 18 -2.63 1.48 20.62
C THR A 18 -4.11 1.16 20.39
N ILE A 19 -4.79 1.91 19.52
CA ILE A 19 -6.18 1.64 19.16
C ILE A 19 -6.29 0.32 18.40
N PHE A 20 -5.40 0.09 17.44
CA PHE A 20 -5.36 -1.14 16.65
C PHE A 20 -5.16 -2.38 17.54
N LYS A 21 -4.30 -2.32 18.56
CA LYS A 21 -4.13 -3.41 19.53
C LYS A 21 -5.43 -3.83 20.23
N LYS A 22 -6.46 -2.97 20.28
CA LYS A 22 -7.77 -3.32 20.85
C LYS A 22 -8.71 -3.97 19.83
N PHE A 23 -8.58 -3.59 18.56
CA PHE A 23 -9.47 -4.02 17.47
C PHE A 23 -8.76 -4.82 16.38
N TRP A 24 -7.60 -5.40 16.67
CA TRP A 24 -6.77 -6.05 15.65
C TRP A 24 -7.49 -7.25 15.03
N LYS A 25 -8.24 -8.04 15.81
CA LYS A 25 -8.91 -9.24 15.28
C LYS A 25 -9.95 -8.88 14.20
N PRO A 26 -10.94 -8.00 14.45
CA PRO A 26 -11.86 -7.58 13.39
C PRO A 26 -11.18 -6.81 12.25
N ALA A 27 -10.15 -6.01 12.56
CA ALA A 27 -9.46 -5.20 11.56
C ALA A 27 -8.57 -6.02 10.61
N LEU A 28 -8.03 -7.14 11.09
CA LEU A 28 -7.20 -8.06 10.31
C LEU A 28 -8.04 -8.89 9.33
N MET A 29 -9.22 -9.36 9.74
CA MET A 29 -9.94 -10.39 8.98
C MET A 29 -10.22 -10.04 7.50
N PRO A 30 -10.79 -8.88 7.13
CA PRO A 30 -11.17 -8.65 5.73
C PRO A 30 -9.96 -8.52 4.79
N ASN A 31 -9.01 -7.64 5.14
CA ASN A 31 -7.84 -7.37 4.30
C ASN A 31 -6.83 -8.53 4.31
N PHE A 32 -6.81 -9.35 5.35
CA PHE A 32 -5.91 -10.50 5.41
C PHE A 32 -6.44 -11.68 4.61
N ILE A 33 -7.75 -11.94 4.61
CA ILE A 33 -8.34 -13.12 3.98
C ILE A 33 -8.40 -12.97 2.44
N GLU A 34 -8.64 -11.77 1.94
CA GLU A 34 -8.86 -11.50 0.51
C GLU A 34 -7.73 -11.99 -0.43
N PRO A 35 -6.42 -11.75 -0.17
CA PRO A 35 -5.35 -12.31 -0.99
C PRO A 35 -5.33 -13.84 -1.04
N PHE A 36 -5.76 -14.51 0.04
CA PHE A 36 -5.87 -15.97 0.03
C PHE A 36 -7.03 -16.43 -0.85
N PHE A 37 -8.13 -15.68 -0.91
CA PHE A 37 -9.19 -15.97 -1.89
C PHE A 37 -8.70 -15.74 -3.31
N TYR A 38 -7.93 -14.68 -3.59
CA TYR A 38 -7.36 -14.48 -4.91
C TYR A 38 -6.38 -15.61 -5.29
N LEU A 39 -5.47 -15.96 -4.37
CA LEU A 39 -4.52 -17.04 -4.59
C LEU A 39 -5.23 -18.40 -4.78
N ALA A 40 -6.26 -18.70 -3.98
CA ALA A 40 -7.01 -19.94 -4.11
C ALA A 40 -7.86 -19.95 -5.39
N ALA A 41 -8.60 -18.88 -5.69
CA ALA A 41 -9.48 -18.82 -6.85
C ALA A 41 -8.68 -18.85 -8.16
N LEU A 42 -7.60 -18.08 -8.26
CA LEU A 42 -6.78 -18.03 -9.47
C LEU A 42 -5.80 -19.20 -9.53
N GLY A 43 -5.28 -19.64 -8.40
CA GLY A 43 -4.41 -20.81 -8.32
C GLY A 43 -5.12 -22.11 -8.70
N LEU A 44 -6.31 -22.35 -8.14
CA LEU A 44 -7.11 -23.53 -8.48
C LEU A 44 -7.82 -23.38 -9.83
N GLY A 45 -8.34 -22.19 -10.13
CA GLY A 45 -9.10 -21.93 -11.34
C GLY A 45 -8.21 -21.77 -12.56
N LEU A 46 -7.37 -20.73 -12.56
CA LEU A 46 -6.53 -20.39 -13.71
C LEU A 46 -5.27 -21.25 -13.79
N GLY A 47 -4.69 -21.66 -12.65
CA GLY A 47 -3.55 -22.59 -12.61
C GLY A 47 -3.84 -23.96 -13.23
N ALA A 48 -5.11 -24.34 -13.38
CA ALA A 48 -5.51 -25.53 -14.13
C ALA A 48 -5.29 -25.39 -15.65
N PHE A 49 -5.32 -24.16 -16.18
CA PHE A 49 -5.16 -23.84 -17.60
C PHE A 49 -3.78 -23.27 -17.94
N VAL A 50 -3.21 -22.47 -17.04
CA VAL A 50 -1.89 -21.84 -17.17
C VAL A 50 -1.01 -22.35 -16.04
N ARG A 51 -0.13 -23.31 -16.37
CA ARG A 51 0.79 -23.90 -15.38
C ARG A 51 2.04 -23.04 -15.17
N GLU A 52 2.54 -22.46 -16.24
CA GLU A 52 3.78 -21.66 -16.22
C GLU A 52 3.59 -20.33 -16.95
N ILE A 53 4.23 -19.29 -16.41
CA ILE A 53 4.40 -17.98 -17.03
C ILE A 53 5.89 -17.68 -16.98
N ASP A 54 6.49 -17.38 -18.13
CA ASP A 54 7.93 -17.08 -18.26
C ASP A 54 8.85 -18.12 -17.60
N GLY A 55 8.46 -19.40 -17.69
CA GLY A 55 9.19 -20.54 -17.11
C GLY A 55 9.08 -20.67 -15.58
N GLN A 56 8.18 -19.93 -14.94
CA GLN A 56 7.89 -20.01 -13.50
C GLN A 56 6.47 -20.53 -13.27
N ASP A 57 6.29 -21.32 -12.21
CA ASP A 57 4.97 -21.80 -11.80
C ASP A 57 4.02 -20.61 -11.54
N TYR A 58 2.77 -20.72 -12.00
CA TYR A 58 1.81 -19.62 -11.91
C TYR A 58 1.57 -19.13 -10.47
N LEU A 59 1.59 -20.02 -9.47
CA LEU A 59 1.44 -19.63 -8.07
C LEU A 59 2.65 -18.83 -7.57
N GLN A 60 3.84 -19.18 -8.05
CA GLN A 60 5.08 -18.44 -7.76
C GLN A 60 5.08 -17.06 -8.43
N PHE A 61 4.41 -16.92 -9.58
CA PHE A 61 4.25 -15.65 -10.26
C PHE A 61 3.28 -14.70 -9.55
N ILE A 62 2.10 -15.21 -9.14
CA ILE A 62 1.02 -14.38 -8.58
C ILE A 62 1.15 -14.12 -7.07
N GLY A 63 1.65 -15.09 -6.30
CA GLY A 63 1.72 -15.01 -4.83
C GLY A 63 2.45 -13.76 -4.35
N PRO A 64 3.72 -13.55 -4.73
CA PRO A 64 4.48 -12.36 -4.38
C PRO A 64 3.84 -11.06 -4.90
N ALA A 65 3.25 -11.07 -6.09
CA ALA A 65 2.60 -9.89 -6.66
C ALA A 65 1.37 -9.44 -5.84
N LEU A 66 0.63 -10.39 -5.25
CA LEU A 66 -0.48 -10.10 -4.35
C LEU A 66 -0.04 -9.44 -3.03
N LEU A 67 1.25 -9.51 -2.64
CA LEU A 67 1.75 -8.74 -1.49
C LEU A 67 1.68 -7.23 -1.76
N ALA A 68 2.03 -6.80 -2.98
CA ALA A 68 2.00 -5.41 -3.37
C ALA A 68 0.57 -4.84 -3.39
N SER A 69 -0.40 -5.59 -3.93
CA SER A 69 -1.80 -5.17 -3.92
C SER A 69 -2.38 -5.18 -2.51
N ASN A 70 -2.05 -6.16 -1.67
CA ASN A 70 -2.49 -6.16 -0.29
C ASN A 70 -2.01 -4.91 0.47
N ALA A 71 -0.73 -4.55 0.31
CA ALA A 71 -0.16 -3.34 0.89
C ALA A 71 -0.88 -2.08 0.38
N MET A 72 -1.17 -2.01 -0.94
CA MET A 72 -1.96 -0.93 -1.53
C MET A 72 -3.33 -0.83 -0.88
N PHE A 73 -4.13 -1.90 -0.88
CA PHE A 73 -5.49 -1.90 -0.33
C PHE A 73 -5.51 -1.49 1.14
N ALA A 74 -4.62 -2.07 1.95
CA ALA A 74 -4.53 -1.77 3.37
C ALA A 74 -4.19 -0.29 3.64
N ALA A 75 -3.23 0.27 2.92
CA ALA A 75 -2.80 1.66 3.08
C ALA A 75 -3.81 2.65 2.49
N SER A 76 -4.36 2.36 1.31
CA SER A 76 -5.40 3.16 0.67
C SER A 76 -6.65 3.23 1.55
N PHE A 77 -7.12 2.13 2.12
CA PHE A 77 -8.28 2.13 3.01
C PHE A 77 -8.05 2.98 4.27
N GLU A 78 -6.88 2.81 4.91
CA GLU A 78 -6.52 3.59 6.11
C GLU A 78 -6.42 5.09 5.79
N SER A 79 -5.73 5.44 4.71
CA SER A 79 -5.47 6.83 4.35
C SER A 79 -6.64 7.55 3.67
N THR A 80 -7.66 6.80 3.25
CA THR A 80 -8.91 7.34 2.69
C THR A 80 -10.06 7.32 3.68
N TYR A 81 -10.72 6.18 3.84
CA TYR A 81 -11.89 6.03 4.69
C TYR A 81 -11.59 6.39 6.15
N ASN A 82 -10.58 5.75 6.76
CA ASN A 82 -10.28 5.95 8.19
C ASN A 82 -9.80 7.38 8.45
N THR A 83 -8.88 7.91 7.65
CA THR A 83 -8.45 9.31 7.72
C THR A 83 -9.61 10.28 7.56
N PHE A 84 -10.54 10.05 6.61
CA PHE A 84 -11.70 10.92 6.44
C PHE A 84 -12.61 10.90 7.69
N VAL A 85 -12.83 9.72 8.26
CA VAL A 85 -13.61 9.57 9.51
C VAL A 85 -12.93 10.31 10.65
N LYS A 86 -11.63 10.12 10.86
CA LYS A 86 -10.83 10.83 11.88
C LYS A 86 -10.87 12.35 11.69
N LEU A 87 -10.82 12.82 10.45
CA LEU A 87 -10.82 14.24 10.08
C LEU A 87 -12.20 14.91 10.20
N ARG A 88 -13.29 14.23 9.80
CA ARG A 88 -14.60 14.88 9.61
C ARG A 88 -15.62 14.52 10.68
N PHE A 89 -15.75 13.24 10.99
CA PHE A 89 -16.80 12.75 11.89
C PHE A 89 -16.28 12.67 13.33
N GLY A 90 -15.12 12.05 13.53
CA GLY A 90 -14.55 11.87 14.87
C GLY A 90 -13.84 13.11 15.43
N LYS A 91 -13.57 14.12 14.59
CA LYS A 91 -12.85 15.36 14.98
C LYS A 91 -11.53 15.08 15.72
N VAL A 92 -10.92 13.95 15.39
CA VAL A 92 -9.72 13.43 16.05
C VAL A 92 -8.54 14.33 15.74
N TYR A 93 -8.42 14.80 14.50
CA TYR A 93 -7.31 15.68 14.11
C TYR A 93 -7.43 17.07 14.73
N ASP A 94 -8.65 17.61 14.85
CA ASP A 94 -8.91 18.87 15.55
C ASP A 94 -8.48 18.76 17.02
N ALA A 95 -8.83 17.65 17.69
CA ALA A 95 -8.43 17.40 19.07
C ALA A 95 -6.90 17.25 19.24
N ILE A 96 -6.18 16.70 18.26
CA ILE A 96 -4.72 16.57 18.33
C ILE A 96 -4.03 17.91 18.15
N VAL A 97 -4.50 18.75 17.22
CA VAL A 97 -3.91 20.08 16.98
C VAL A 97 -4.11 21.02 18.18
N ALA A 98 -5.06 20.72 19.08
CA ALA A 98 -5.19 21.40 20.38
C ALA A 98 -4.07 21.03 21.39
N THR A 99 -3.22 20.06 21.08
CA THR A 99 -2.03 19.68 21.84
C THR A 99 -0.77 20.25 21.16
N PRO A 100 0.46 20.05 21.70
CA PRO A 100 1.69 20.50 21.04
C PRO A 100 2.03 19.80 19.70
N VAL A 101 1.14 18.96 19.16
CA VAL A 101 1.31 18.21 17.90
C VAL A 101 0.71 19.01 16.73
N ASN A 102 1.49 19.20 15.66
CA ASN A 102 1.06 19.99 14.51
C ASN A 102 0.35 19.14 13.44
N ALA A 103 -0.33 19.80 12.49
CA ALA A 103 -0.97 19.12 11.35
C ALA A 103 0.03 18.30 10.51
N GLU A 104 1.26 18.81 10.34
CA GLU A 104 2.34 18.11 9.65
C GLU A 104 2.71 16.79 10.35
N ASP A 105 2.74 16.80 11.68
CA ASP A 105 3.03 15.63 12.51
C ASP A 105 1.93 14.56 12.36
N ILE A 106 0.67 15.00 12.29
CA ILE A 106 -0.47 14.10 12.04
C ILE A 106 -0.29 13.39 10.71
N VAL A 107 -0.06 14.13 9.63
CA VAL A 107 0.06 13.55 8.28
C VAL A 107 1.19 12.52 8.22
N VAL A 108 2.37 12.85 8.76
CA VAL A 108 3.52 11.94 8.76
C VAL A 108 3.25 10.72 9.67
N GLY A 109 2.61 10.92 10.83
CA GLY A 109 2.21 9.82 11.70
C GLY A 109 1.25 8.84 11.03
N GLU A 110 0.30 9.35 10.25
CA GLU A 110 -0.65 8.56 9.45
C GLU A 110 0.08 7.79 8.33
N TYR A 111 1.07 8.41 7.66
CA TYR A 111 1.92 7.70 6.68
C TYR A 111 2.66 6.51 7.32
N LEU A 112 3.31 6.75 8.47
CA LEU A 112 4.02 5.71 9.22
C LEU A 112 3.07 4.60 9.66
N TRP A 113 1.84 4.97 10.04
CA TRP A 113 0.83 4.00 10.48
C TRP A 113 0.34 3.11 9.34
N ALA A 114 0.00 3.70 8.19
CA ALA A 114 -0.38 2.94 7.00
C ALA A 114 0.76 2.04 6.52
N GLY A 115 2.01 2.52 6.51
CA GLY A 115 3.19 1.70 6.24
C GLY A 115 3.34 0.54 7.22
N THR A 116 3.11 0.78 8.52
CA THR A 116 3.17 -0.27 9.55
C THR A 116 2.10 -1.33 9.31
N ARG A 117 0.88 -0.94 8.94
CA ARG A 117 -0.20 -1.87 8.60
C ARG A 117 0.18 -2.73 7.39
N ALA A 118 0.68 -2.12 6.32
CA ALA A 118 1.16 -2.84 5.14
C ALA A 118 2.30 -3.83 5.47
N LEU A 119 3.26 -3.42 6.32
CA LEU A 119 4.32 -4.30 6.81
C LEU A 119 3.74 -5.49 7.57
N LEU A 120 2.81 -5.28 8.50
CA LEU A 120 2.23 -6.35 9.31
C LEU A 120 1.47 -7.37 8.46
N TYR A 121 0.57 -6.90 7.59
CA TYR A 121 -0.20 -7.77 6.70
C TYR A 121 0.70 -8.48 5.69
N GLY A 122 1.62 -7.73 5.09
CA GLY A 122 2.60 -8.23 4.14
C GLY A 122 3.51 -9.29 4.74
N THR A 123 3.97 -9.11 5.98
CA THR A 123 4.78 -10.11 6.69
C THR A 123 4.00 -11.39 6.92
N ALA A 124 2.77 -11.27 7.43
CA ALA A 124 1.92 -12.43 7.69
C ALA A 124 1.62 -13.21 6.41
N PHE A 125 1.34 -12.51 5.29
CA PHE A 125 1.12 -13.17 4.02
C PHE A 125 2.41 -13.77 3.44
N THR A 126 3.55 -13.09 3.56
CA THR A 126 4.87 -13.60 3.15
C THR A 126 5.21 -14.91 3.86
N LEU A 127 4.90 -15.02 5.17
CA LEU A 127 5.08 -16.27 5.92
C LEU A 127 4.22 -17.41 5.34
N VAL A 128 2.99 -17.13 4.94
CA VAL A 128 2.14 -18.15 4.30
C VAL A 128 2.71 -18.57 2.95
N LEU A 129 3.14 -17.61 2.11
CA LEU A 129 3.77 -17.94 0.83
C LEU A 129 5.04 -18.79 1.02
N ALA A 130 5.84 -18.50 2.04
CA ALA A 130 7.01 -19.30 2.38
C ALA A 130 6.63 -20.73 2.82
N VAL A 131 5.61 -20.89 3.66
CA VAL A 131 5.09 -22.22 4.08
C VAL A 131 4.53 -23.01 2.90
N LEU A 132 3.90 -22.33 1.93
CA LEU A 132 3.41 -22.94 0.70
C LEU A 132 4.52 -23.25 -0.32
N GLY A 133 5.78 -22.90 -0.03
CA GLY A 133 6.89 -23.11 -0.96
C GLY A 133 6.84 -22.19 -2.19
N LEU A 134 6.21 -21.02 -2.09
CA LEU A 134 6.09 -20.04 -3.18
C LEU A 134 7.17 -18.95 -3.14
N VAL A 135 8.09 -19.02 -2.18
CA VAL A 135 9.21 -18.10 -2.00
C VAL A 135 10.49 -18.91 -2.00
N HIS A 136 11.43 -18.54 -2.88
CA HIS A 136 12.64 -19.33 -3.15
C HIS A 136 13.94 -18.58 -2.85
N SER A 137 13.84 -17.30 -2.47
CA SER A 137 14.99 -16.42 -2.29
C SER A 137 15.13 -15.90 -0.87
N TRP A 138 16.37 -15.85 -0.37
CA TRP A 138 16.70 -15.23 0.92
C TRP A 138 16.40 -13.72 0.95
N TRP A 139 16.33 -13.08 -0.22
CA TRP A 139 15.94 -11.69 -0.38
C TRP A 139 14.50 -11.40 0.06
N ALA A 140 13.67 -12.44 0.23
CA ALA A 140 12.32 -12.32 0.77
C ALA A 140 12.28 -11.72 2.18
N LEU A 141 13.39 -11.78 2.93
CA LEU A 141 13.52 -11.09 4.22
C LEU A 141 13.39 -9.55 4.10
N LEU A 142 13.61 -8.98 2.90
CA LEU A 142 13.40 -7.57 2.61
C LEU A 142 11.96 -7.22 2.22
N LEU A 143 11.07 -8.21 2.03
CA LEU A 143 9.67 -7.94 1.70
C LEU A 143 8.97 -7.10 2.78
N PRO A 144 9.07 -7.41 4.10
CA PRO A 144 8.44 -6.58 5.12
C PRO A 144 8.84 -5.09 5.11
N PRO A 145 10.13 -4.71 5.14
CA PRO A 145 10.50 -3.29 5.05
C PRO A 145 10.17 -2.67 3.69
N PHE A 146 10.18 -3.43 2.59
CA PHE A 146 9.73 -2.92 1.30
C PHE A 146 8.23 -2.63 1.28
N LEU A 147 7.41 -3.53 1.82
CA LEU A 147 5.95 -3.35 1.92
C LEU A 147 5.57 -2.18 2.84
N PHE A 148 6.41 -1.85 3.83
CA PHE A 148 6.28 -0.59 4.56
C PHE A 148 6.38 0.63 3.63
N LEU A 149 7.37 0.67 2.73
CA LEU A 149 7.52 1.76 1.75
C LEU A 149 6.33 1.82 0.79
N VAL A 150 5.84 0.67 0.31
CA VAL A 150 4.63 0.59 -0.52
C VAL A 150 3.41 1.15 0.24
N GLY A 151 3.25 0.78 1.51
CA GLY A 151 2.18 1.32 2.36
C GLY A 151 2.29 2.84 2.56
N VAL A 152 3.50 3.38 2.76
CA VAL A 152 3.71 4.83 2.81
C VAL A 152 3.34 5.48 1.48
N MET A 153 3.79 4.94 0.35
CA MET A 153 3.49 5.46 -1.00
C MET A 153 1.98 5.59 -1.23
N PHE A 154 1.22 4.52 -1.00
CA PHE A 154 -0.23 4.55 -1.16
C PHE A 154 -0.94 5.38 -0.10
N SER A 155 -0.36 5.50 1.10
CA SER A 155 -0.85 6.43 2.11
C SER A 155 -0.71 7.89 1.70
N VAL A 156 0.38 8.26 1.02
CA VAL A 156 0.54 9.62 0.46
C VAL A 156 -0.57 9.88 -0.55
N MET A 157 -0.80 8.95 -1.49
CA MET A 157 -1.83 9.07 -2.51
C MET A 157 -3.24 9.16 -1.91
N GLY A 158 -3.56 8.26 -0.97
CA GLY A 158 -4.87 8.25 -0.33
C GLY A 158 -5.11 9.48 0.53
N THR A 159 -4.10 9.95 1.27
CA THR A 159 -4.21 11.19 2.06
C THR A 159 -4.34 12.43 1.17
N LEU A 160 -3.65 12.46 0.02
CA LEU A 160 -3.82 13.51 -0.99
C LEU A 160 -5.28 13.59 -1.43
N PHE A 161 -5.87 12.45 -1.79
CA PHE A 161 -7.26 12.36 -2.19
C PHE A 161 -8.20 12.82 -1.05
N THR A 162 -8.01 12.30 0.16
CA THR A 162 -8.80 12.66 1.36
C THR A 162 -8.76 14.15 1.68
N SER A 163 -7.61 14.77 1.45
CA SER A 163 -7.42 16.20 1.69
C SER A 163 -8.26 17.06 0.74
N LEU A 164 -8.57 16.56 -0.46
CA LEU A 164 -9.30 17.27 -1.51
C LEU A 164 -10.82 17.04 -1.44
N ILE A 165 -11.27 15.86 -0.99
CA ILE A 165 -12.69 15.52 -1.00
C ILE A 165 -13.47 16.15 0.16
N LYS A 166 -14.75 16.41 -0.10
CA LYS A 166 -15.69 16.99 0.88
C LYS A 166 -16.73 16.02 1.42
N SER A 167 -17.14 15.03 0.63
CA SER A 167 -18.05 13.94 1.01
C SER A 167 -17.30 12.60 1.07
N ILE A 168 -17.76 11.72 1.96
CA ILE A 168 -17.25 10.35 2.06
C ILE A 168 -17.58 9.51 0.83
N ASP A 169 -18.65 9.84 0.09
CA ASP A 169 -19.07 9.09 -1.10
C ASP A 169 -18.00 9.07 -2.19
N PHE A 170 -17.11 10.07 -2.19
CA PHE A 170 -16.00 10.12 -3.14
C PHE A 170 -14.97 9.01 -2.93
N TYR A 171 -14.98 8.35 -1.78
CA TYR A 171 -14.17 7.17 -1.51
C TYR A 171 -14.37 6.08 -2.58
N ALA A 172 -15.62 5.82 -2.99
CA ALA A 172 -15.91 4.81 -3.98
C ALA A 172 -15.27 5.14 -5.34
N TYR A 173 -15.21 6.42 -5.73
CA TYR A 173 -14.54 6.83 -6.96
C TYR A 173 -13.02 6.62 -6.90
N TYR A 174 -12.38 6.83 -5.75
CA TYR A 174 -10.95 6.54 -5.62
C TYR A 174 -10.66 5.05 -5.83
N PHE A 175 -11.45 4.17 -5.21
CA PHE A 175 -11.26 2.74 -5.38
C PHE A 175 -11.56 2.30 -6.82
N THR A 176 -12.68 2.75 -7.38
CA THR A 176 -13.10 2.34 -8.73
C THR A 176 -12.23 2.92 -9.84
N LEU A 177 -11.81 4.19 -9.75
CA LEU A 177 -11.10 4.88 -10.84
C LEU A 177 -9.58 4.91 -10.67
N VAL A 178 -9.06 4.62 -9.48
CA VAL A 178 -7.61 4.62 -9.21
C VAL A 178 -7.14 3.23 -8.80
N VAL A 179 -7.67 2.68 -7.72
CA VAL A 179 -7.17 1.41 -7.15
C VAL A 179 -7.46 0.23 -8.08
N THR A 180 -8.67 0.13 -8.63
CA THR A 180 -9.06 -0.99 -9.50
C THR A 180 -8.25 -1.04 -10.79
N PRO A 181 -8.06 0.05 -11.57
CA PRO A 181 -7.19 0.02 -12.74
C PRO A 181 -5.75 -0.36 -12.39
N LEU A 182 -5.20 0.18 -11.29
CA LEU A 182 -3.87 -0.22 -10.83
C LEU A 182 -3.80 -1.72 -10.58
N PHE A 183 -4.78 -2.27 -9.85
CA PHE A 183 -4.83 -3.69 -9.53
C PHE A 183 -4.90 -4.59 -10.77
N LEU A 184 -5.65 -4.18 -11.80
CA LEU A 184 -5.82 -4.97 -13.02
C LEU A 184 -4.64 -4.87 -13.98
N PHE A 185 -4.00 -3.70 -14.10
CA PHE A 185 -3.00 -3.40 -15.13
C PHE A 185 -1.56 -3.26 -14.61
N SER A 186 -1.29 -3.68 -13.37
CA SER A 186 0.07 -3.61 -12.75
C SER A 186 0.91 -4.87 -12.94
N GLY A 187 0.41 -5.85 -13.68
CA GLY A 187 1.13 -7.10 -13.93
C GLY A 187 1.04 -8.13 -12.80
N ILE A 188 0.01 -8.04 -11.94
CA ILE A 188 -0.23 -9.01 -10.86
C ILE A 188 -0.59 -10.38 -11.42
N PHE A 189 -1.52 -10.41 -12.36
CA PHE A 189 -2.12 -11.63 -12.87
C PHE A 189 -1.40 -12.20 -14.09
N PHE A 190 -0.84 -11.31 -14.92
CA PHE A 190 -0.17 -11.64 -16.17
C PHE A 190 0.95 -10.61 -16.43
N PRO A 191 2.02 -10.95 -17.18
CA PRO A 191 3.02 -9.98 -17.60
C PRO A 191 2.40 -8.84 -18.39
N VAL A 192 2.80 -7.60 -18.08
CA VAL A 192 2.25 -6.42 -18.77
C VAL A 192 2.72 -6.37 -20.22
N ASP A 193 3.91 -6.89 -20.52
CA ASP A 193 4.48 -6.91 -21.88
C ASP A 193 3.65 -7.75 -22.87
N GLY A 194 2.72 -8.58 -22.38
CA GLY A 194 1.76 -9.31 -23.21
C GLY A 194 0.60 -8.46 -23.73
N PHE A 195 0.42 -7.23 -23.25
CA PHE A 195 -0.67 -6.34 -23.70
C PHE A 195 -0.26 -5.49 -24.91
N PRO A 196 -1.21 -5.12 -25.79
CA PRO A 196 -0.94 -4.18 -26.87
C PRO A 196 -0.63 -2.77 -26.33
N THR A 197 0.24 -2.05 -27.05
CA THR A 197 0.48 -0.61 -26.83
C THR A 197 -0.86 0.16 -26.86
N PRO A 198 -1.13 1.09 -25.92
CA PRO A 198 -0.19 1.72 -24.98
C PRO A 198 -0.19 1.15 -23.55
N VAL A 199 -0.76 -0.03 -23.29
CA VAL A 199 -0.93 -0.54 -21.92
C VAL A 199 0.40 -0.67 -21.14
N PRO A 200 1.49 -1.24 -21.71
CA PRO A 200 2.77 -1.33 -21.00
C PRO A 200 3.37 0.03 -20.63
N GLU A 201 3.25 1.01 -21.52
CA GLU A 201 3.75 2.37 -21.30
C GLU A 201 3.01 3.06 -20.15
N ILE A 202 1.68 2.89 -20.12
CA ILE A 202 0.85 3.44 -19.04
C ILE A 202 1.16 2.74 -17.73
N ALA A 203 1.24 1.41 -17.72
CA ALA A 203 1.53 0.62 -16.53
C ALA A 203 2.88 1.00 -15.91
N TRP A 204 3.91 1.24 -16.73
CA TRP A 204 5.22 1.69 -16.27
C TRP A 204 5.16 3.05 -15.56
N MET A 205 4.17 3.90 -15.83
CA MET A 205 3.98 5.15 -15.10
C MET A 205 3.24 4.97 -13.76
N THR A 206 2.83 3.75 -13.41
CA THR A 206 2.01 3.48 -12.24
C THR A 206 2.81 3.00 -11.03
N PRO A 207 2.42 3.42 -9.81
CA PRO A 207 3.11 3.00 -8.59
C PRO A 207 3.01 1.51 -8.31
N LEU A 208 1.88 0.88 -8.66
CA LEU A 208 1.67 -0.53 -8.34
C LEU A 208 2.51 -1.46 -9.21
N TYR A 209 2.75 -1.10 -10.49
CA TYR A 209 3.62 -1.85 -11.40
C TYR A 209 5.01 -2.05 -10.79
N HIS A 210 5.64 -0.96 -10.33
CA HIS A 210 6.95 -1.01 -9.69
C HIS A 210 6.94 -1.83 -8.39
N ALA A 211 5.88 -1.71 -7.58
CA ALA A 211 5.75 -2.49 -6.35
C ALA A 211 5.63 -4.01 -6.64
N VAL A 212 4.91 -4.38 -7.70
CA VAL A 212 4.76 -5.77 -8.15
C VAL A 212 6.09 -6.34 -8.64
N ASN A 213 6.84 -5.58 -9.44
CA ASN A 213 8.16 -6.01 -9.92
C ASN A 213 9.12 -6.31 -8.76
N VAL A 214 9.22 -5.41 -7.79
CA VAL A 214 10.13 -5.58 -6.65
C VAL A 214 9.69 -6.73 -5.74
N THR A 215 8.39 -6.84 -5.42
CA THR A 215 7.91 -7.95 -4.57
C THR A 215 8.16 -9.31 -5.21
N ARG A 216 7.93 -9.45 -6.52
CA ARG A 216 8.24 -10.68 -7.26
C ARG A 216 9.74 -10.98 -7.26
N ALA A 217 10.55 -9.99 -7.59
CA ALA A 217 12.00 -10.16 -7.65
C ALA A 217 12.62 -10.53 -6.29
N LEU A 218 12.15 -9.95 -5.19
CA LEU A 218 12.60 -10.32 -3.85
C LEU A 218 12.22 -11.75 -3.47
N ALA A 219 11.10 -12.29 -3.98
CA ALA A 219 10.66 -13.64 -3.68
C ALA A 219 11.42 -14.73 -4.46
N THR A 220 11.87 -14.44 -5.68
CA THR A 220 12.48 -15.42 -6.59
C THR A 220 13.99 -15.23 -6.78
N GLY A 221 14.51 -14.01 -6.61
CA GLY A 221 15.92 -13.67 -6.81
C GLY A 221 16.06 -12.40 -7.64
N PRO A 222 16.47 -11.26 -7.04
CA PRO A 222 16.45 -9.99 -7.73
C PRO A 222 17.64 -9.82 -8.70
N SER A 223 17.38 -9.18 -9.84
CA SER A 223 18.41 -8.62 -10.72
C SER A 223 18.68 -7.16 -10.36
N PRO A 224 19.82 -6.55 -10.77
CA PRO A 224 20.10 -5.14 -10.50
C PRO A 224 19.06 -4.15 -11.08
N GLU A 225 18.26 -4.56 -12.05
CA GLU A 225 17.25 -3.74 -12.72
C GLU A 225 16.13 -3.28 -11.76
N ILE A 226 15.88 -4.05 -10.68
CA ILE A 226 14.87 -3.70 -9.68
C ILE A 226 15.15 -2.35 -8.99
N LEU A 227 16.40 -1.87 -9.05
CA LEU A 227 16.78 -0.59 -8.47
C LEU A 227 16.06 0.57 -9.16
N VAL A 228 15.66 0.40 -10.43
CA VAL A 228 14.83 1.38 -11.15
C VAL A 228 13.45 1.47 -10.51
N ASP A 229 12.79 0.34 -10.26
CA ASP A 229 11.49 0.30 -9.61
C ASP A 229 11.53 0.87 -8.18
N VAL A 230 12.56 0.50 -7.41
CA VAL A 230 12.76 1.02 -6.04
C VAL A 230 13.00 2.53 -6.07
N ALA A 231 13.87 3.02 -6.97
CA ALA A 231 14.15 4.44 -7.11
C ALA A 231 12.89 5.21 -7.51
N TRP A 232 12.10 4.67 -8.45
CA TRP A 232 10.84 5.25 -8.86
C TRP A 232 9.89 5.42 -7.67
N ILE A 233 9.68 4.36 -6.88
CA ILE A 233 8.81 4.40 -5.69
C ILE A 233 9.27 5.47 -4.69
N VAL A 234 10.57 5.54 -4.41
CA VAL A 234 11.14 6.51 -3.47
C VAL A 234 10.96 7.94 -3.97
N ILE A 235 11.30 8.20 -5.24
CA ILE A 235 11.19 9.52 -5.86
C ILE A 235 9.73 9.97 -5.92
N PHE A 236 8.84 9.10 -6.40
CA PHE A 236 7.41 9.37 -6.50
C PHE A 236 6.80 9.68 -5.12
N THR A 237 7.10 8.86 -4.12
CA THR A 237 6.63 9.05 -2.75
C THR A 237 7.14 10.37 -2.17
N ALA A 238 8.44 10.66 -2.32
CA ALA A 238 9.05 11.89 -1.80
C ALA A 238 8.50 13.14 -2.48
N ALA A 239 8.30 13.09 -3.81
CA ALA A 239 7.76 14.21 -4.59
C ALA A 239 6.33 14.56 -4.17
N LEU A 240 5.50 13.55 -3.88
CA LEU A 240 4.10 13.77 -3.50
C LEU A 240 3.90 14.00 -2.00
N ALA A 241 4.77 13.49 -1.12
CA ALA A 241 4.55 13.46 0.33
C ALA A 241 4.23 14.84 0.96
N MET A 242 4.77 15.92 0.38
CA MET A 242 4.58 17.29 0.88
C MET A 242 3.24 17.93 0.48
N LEU A 243 2.57 17.44 -0.56
CA LEU A 243 1.31 18.02 -1.03
C LEU A 243 0.17 17.80 -0.01
N PRO A 244 -0.09 16.58 0.49
CA PRO A 244 -1.15 16.37 1.48
C PRO A 244 -0.88 17.12 2.78
N VAL A 245 0.39 17.21 3.20
CA VAL A 245 0.80 17.98 4.38
C VAL A 245 0.35 19.44 4.27
N ARG A 246 0.61 20.08 3.13
CA ARG A 246 0.22 21.48 2.88
C ARG A 246 -1.29 21.67 2.85
N LEU A 247 -2.02 20.74 2.22
CA LEU A 247 -3.49 20.80 2.11
C LEU A 247 -4.17 20.57 3.46
N MET A 248 -3.73 19.55 4.22
CA MET A 248 -4.29 19.20 5.51
C MET A 248 -4.06 20.30 6.53
N ARG A 249 -2.88 20.93 6.53
CA ARG A 249 -2.60 22.11 7.37
C ARG A 249 -3.56 23.26 7.10
N ARG A 250 -3.78 23.61 5.83
CA ARG A 250 -4.70 24.69 5.46
C ARG A 250 -6.11 24.44 5.97
N ARG A 251 -6.51 23.17 6.04
CA ARG A 251 -7.85 22.74 6.45
C ARG A 251 -8.05 22.67 7.96
N LEU A 252 -6.98 22.42 8.73
CA LEU A 252 -7.04 22.30 10.19
C LEU A 252 -6.78 23.62 10.92
N ILE A 253 -6.15 24.59 10.25
CA ILE A 253 -5.83 25.91 10.82
C ILE A 253 -6.80 27.00 10.35
N SER A 254 -7.61 26.73 9.32
CA SER A 254 -8.70 27.61 8.86
C SER A 254 -9.95 27.45 9.71
#